data_AF-A0A7K4F2S8-F1
#
_entry.id   AF-A0A7K4F2S8-F1
#
_cell.length_a   1.000
_cell.length_b   1.000
_cell.length_c   1.000
_cell.angle_alpha   90.00
_cell.angle_beta   90.00
_cell.angle_gamma   90.00
#
_symmetry.space_group_name_H-M   'P 1'
#
loop_
_entity.id
_entity.type
_entity.pdbx_description
1 polymer ?
#
loop_
_entity_poly.entity_id
_entity_poly.type
_entity_poly.pdbx_seq_one_letter_code
_entity_poly.pdbx_strand_id
1 'polypeptide(L)'
;MTKMFSKNASILMITSVATVMLLSVGLSEQAFAHGGQVFSFTLPNGEHRLITVIMGHNNEPTRAQESGKWSGEHPMELFISDTRTGLNLAEADLKVDKFYYKNDKKYNKAVEKGFVPLETDVEVGGVHGDPGHYFARQILAKTGIYGYHVTGTVDYFGVKDVPIDVKAICRDAPDGG
;
A
#
# COMPACT_ATOMS: atom_id res chain seq x y z
N MET A 1 -28.64 -46.27 15.97
CA MET A 1 -29.32 -44.95 16.04
C MET A 1 -28.53 -44.08 17.02
N THR A 2 -28.03 -42.88 16.76
CA THR A 2 -27.88 -42.01 15.59
C THR A 2 -26.76 -41.03 16.00
N LYS A 3 -25.84 -40.69 15.08
CA LYS A 3 -24.86 -39.60 15.29
C LYS A 3 -25.58 -38.28 15.58
N MET A 4 -25.01 -37.42 16.43
CA MET A 4 -25.19 -35.98 16.30
C MET A 4 -23.89 -35.24 16.61
N PHE A 5 -23.33 -34.64 15.56
CA PHE A 5 -22.28 -33.63 15.58
C PHE A 5 -22.90 -32.24 15.79
N SER A 6 -22.18 -31.34 16.47
CA SER A 6 -22.10 -29.90 16.13
C SER A 6 -20.98 -29.30 17.01
N LYS A 7 -19.74 -29.05 16.54
CA LYS A 7 -19.21 -28.06 15.58
C LYS A 7 -19.60 -26.60 15.89
N ASN A 8 -18.96 -26.03 16.92
CA ASN A 8 -18.69 -24.60 17.01
C ASN A 8 -17.22 -24.40 17.39
N ALA A 9 -16.32 -24.56 16.42
CA ALA A 9 -14.95 -24.07 16.51
C ALA A 9 -14.88 -22.82 15.63
N SER A 10 -15.09 -21.66 16.24
CA SER A 10 -14.78 -20.38 15.61
C SER A 10 -13.28 -20.33 15.38
N ILE A 11 -12.86 -20.57 14.14
CA ILE A 11 -11.47 -20.41 13.73
C ILE A 11 -11.23 -18.90 13.64
N LEU A 12 -10.51 -18.34 14.61
CA LEU A 12 -9.81 -17.07 14.41
C LEU A 12 -8.86 -17.27 13.24
N MET A 13 -9.17 -16.70 12.07
CA MET A 13 -8.16 -16.52 11.03
C MET A 13 -7.16 -15.48 11.54
N ILE A 14 -6.00 -15.96 11.96
CA ILE A 14 -4.83 -15.12 12.13
C ILE A 14 -4.34 -14.82 10.72
N THR A 15 -4.67 -13.65 10.19
CA THR A 15 -4.02 -13.09 9.00
C THR A 15 -2.56 -12.83 9.34
N SER A 16 -1.68 -13.76 8.95
CA SER A 16 -0.24 -13.61 9.09
C SER A 16 0.27 -12.62 8.04
N VAL A 17 0.51 -11.38 8.47
CA VAL A 17 1.22 -10.38 7.67
C VAL A 17 2.69 -10.75 7.65
N ALA A 18 3.19 -11.20 6.50
CA ALA A 18 4.63 -11.42 6.29
C ALA A 18 5.17 -10.27 5.44
N THR A 19 6.00 -9.41 6.05
CA THR A 19 6.75 -8.40 5.31
C THR A 19 7.89 -9.10 4.57
N VAL A 20 7.76 -9.28 3.26
CA VAL A 20 8.84 -9.79 2.41
C VAL A 20 9.56 -8.59 1.80
N MET A 21 10.86 -8.43 2.09
CA MET A 21 11.70 -7.55 1.28
C MET A 21 11.83 -8.18 -0.11
N LEU A 22 10.90 -7.86 -1.02
CA LEU A 22 11.01 -8.21 -2.42
C LEU A 22 12.09 -7.33 -3.04
N LEU A 23 13.24 -7.93 -3.37
CA LEU A 23 14.17 -7.34 -4.33
C LEU A 23 13.47 -7.35 -5.70
N SER A 24 12.90 -6.22 -6.09
CA SER A 24 12.18 -6.04 -7.35
C SER A 24 13.16 -6.05 -8.53
N VAL A 25 13.48 -7.23 -9.05
CA VAL A 25 14.11 -7.37 -10.37
C VAL A 25 13.01 -7.44 -11.42
N GLY A 26 12.75 -6.29 -12.03
CA GLY A 26 12.07 -6.15 -13.33
C GLY A 26 10.54 -6.20 -13.28
N LEU A 27 9.92 -5.00 -13.31
CA LEU A 27 8.70 -4.62 -14.03
C LEU A 27 7.97 -3.47 -13.28
N SER A 28 8.51 -2.27 -13.42
CA SER A 28 7.87 -0.94 -13.47
C SER A 28 8.91 0.09 -13.03
N GLU A 29 9.48 0.81 -13.99
CA GLU A 29 10.52 1.82 -13.80
C GLU A 29 10.03 3.11 -13.13
N GLN A 30 8.86 3.14 -12.48
CA GLN A 30 8.21 4.41 -12.10
C GLN A 30 7.67 4.50 -10.67
N ALA A 31 7.75 3.44 -9.87
CA ALA A 31 7.47 3.53 -8.44
C ALA A 31 8.76 3.31 -7.65
N PHE A 32 9.23 4.34 -6.94
CA PHE A 32 10.20 4.13 -5.87
C PHE A 32 9.50 3.35 -4.76
N ALA A 33 9.63 2.02 -4.81
CA ALA A 33 8.95 1.13 -3.91
C ALA A 33 9.46 1.35 -2.48
N HIS A 34 8.59 1.85 -1.60
CA HIS A 34 8.88 1.90 -0.17
C HIS A 34 8.84 0.50 0.48
N GLY A 35 8.39 -0.49 -0.28
CA GLY A 35 8.33 -1.90 0.09
C GLY A 35 7.12 -2.56 -0.57
N GLY A 36 7.29 -3.79 -1.06
CA GLY A 36 6.17 -4.64 -1.46
C GLY A 36 5.65 -5.42 -0.27
N GLN A 37 4.34 -5.43 -0.03
CA GLN A 37 3.70 -6.28 0.96
C GLN A 37 2.93 -7.39 0.25
N VAL A 38 3.03 -8.61 0.76
CA VAL A 38 2.32 -9.77 0.22
C VAL A 38 1.18 -10.14 1.17
N PHE A 39 -0.03 -10.24 0.64
CA PHE A 39 -1.21 -10.65 1.40
C PHE A 39 -1.62 -12.05 0.98
N SER A 40 -1.70 -12.96 1.94
CA SER A 40 -2.17 -14.33 1.74
C SER A 40 -3.66 -14.46 2.08
N PHE A 41 -4.36 -15.28 1.31
CA PHE A 41 -5.77 -15.58 1.57
C PHE A 41 -6.16 -16.92 0.95
N THR A 42 -7.26 -17.49 1.44
CA THR A 42 -7.86 -18.70 0.90
C THR A 42 -9.12 -18.35 0.11
N LEU A 43 -9.22 -18.87 -1.11
CA LEU A 43 -10.39 -18.78 -1.97
C LEU A 43 -11.53 -19.69 -1.46
N PRO A 44 -12.78 -19.46 -1.87
CA PRO A 44 -13.91 -20.33 -1.48
C PRO A 44 -13.73 -21.81 -1.86
N ASN A 45 -12.96 -22.10 -2.91
CA ASN A 45 -12.63 -23.46 -3.35
C ASN A 45 -11.50 -24.13 -2.51
N GLY A 46 -10.98 -23.45 -1.49
CA GLY A 46 -9.89 -23.94 -0.64
C GLY A 46 -8.49 -23.67 -1.19
N GLU A 47 -8.34 -23.09 -2.38
CA GLU A 47 -7.04 -22.75 -2.96
C GLU A 47 -6.40 -21.56 -2.22
N HIS A 48 -5.11 -21.68 -1.91
CA HIS A 48 -4.34 -20.59 -1.30
C HIS A 48 -3.79 -19.65 -2.38
N ARG A 49 -3.96 -18.35 -2.16
CA ARG A 49 -3.56 -17.27 -3.06
C ARG A 49 -2.79 -16.19 -2.33
N LEU A 50 -2.05 -15.42 -3.13
CA LEU A 50 -1.18 -14.34 -2.69
C LEU A 50 -1.39 -13.17 -3.65
N ILE A 51 -1.50 -11.96 -3.11
CA ILE A 51 -1.41 -10.72 -3.88
C ILE A 51 -0.20 -9.92 -3.42
N THR A 52 0.42 -9.23 -4.36
CA THR A 52 1.50 -8.29 -4.12
C THR A 52 0.91 -6.89 -4.18
N VAL A 53 1.21 -6.09 -3.16
CA VAL A 53 0.85 -4.68 -3.08
C VAL A 53 2.14 -3.89 -2.98
N ILE A 54 2.40 -3.00 -3.94
CA ILE A 54 3.57 -2.15 -3.96
C ILE A 54 3.11 -0.71 -3.78
N MET A 55 3.59 -0.05 -2.74
CA MET A 55 3.34 1.38 -2.52
C MET A 55 4.59 2.19 -2.86
N GLY A 56 4.40 3.24 -3.64
CA GLY A 56 5.45 4.14 -4.08
C GLY A 56 4.93 5.54 -4.34
N HIS A 57 5.74 6.31 -5.05
CA HIS A 57 5.43 7.63 -5.58
C HIS A 57 6.13 7.78 -6.92
N ASN A 58 5.49 8.42 -7.90
CA ASN A 58 6.25 9.09 -8.95
C ASN A 58 6.82 10.40 -8.38
N ASN A 59 8.06 10.76 -8.75
CA ASN A 59 8.84 11.91 -8.25
C ASN A 59 9.68 11.75 -6.95
N GLU A 60 10.21 10.57 -6.61
CA GLU A 60 11.39 10.58 -5.73
C GLU A 60 12.54 11.26 -6.50
N PRO A 61 13.19 12.31 -5.97
CA PRO A 61 14.18 13.06 -6.71
C PRO A 61 15.44 12.21 -6.92
N THR A 62 15.50 11.50 -8.04
CA THR A 62 16.79 11.08 -8.60
C THR A 62 17.41 12.26 -9.33
N ARG A 63 18.74 12.30 -9.39
CA ARG A 63 19.50 13.27 -10.20
C ARG A 63 19.04 13.36 -11.68
N ALA A 64 18.26 12.39 -12.17
CA ALA A 64 17.77 12.32 -13.54
C ALA A 64 16.31 12.79 -13.71
N GLN A 65 15.51 12.90 -12.64
CA GLN A 65 14.10 13.31 -12.65
C GLN A 65 13.87 14.46 -11.67
N GLU A 66 14.50 15.61 -11.95
CA GLU A 66 14.34 16.84 -11.14
C GLU A 66 12.98 17.56 -11.34
N SER A 67 12.06 17.06 -12.18
CA SER A 67 10.81 17.78 -12.48
C SER A 67 9.83 17.85 -11.30
N GLY A 68 9.82 16.84 -10.42
CA GLY A 68 8.91 16.78 -9.27
C GLY A 68 9.34 17.61 -8.06
N LYS A 69 10.65 17.88 -7.93
CA LYS A 69 11.20 18.65 -6.81
C LYS A 69 10.69 20.10 -6.77
N TRP A 70 10.23 20.60 -7.92
CA TRP A 70 9.78 21.99 -8.10
C TRP A 70 8.26 22.15 -8.22
N SER A 71 7.51 21.08 -8.52
CA SER A 71 6.04 21.16 -8.68
C SER A 71 5.27 21.05 -7.35
N GLY A 72 5.89 20.47 -6.31
CA GLY A 72 5.23 20.19 -5.03
C GLY A 72 4.16 19.10 -5.12
N GLU A 73 4.11 18.36 -6.23
CA GLU A 73 3.22 17.22 -6.42
C GLU A 73 3.95 15.94 -6.05
N HIS A 74 3.51 15.31 -4.96
CA HIS A 74 4.10 14.09 -4.43
C HIS A 74 3.01 13.01 -4.24
N PRO A 75 2.39 12.53 -5.35
CA PRO A 75 1.25 11.63 -5.27
C PRO A 75 1.65 10.24 -4.78
N MET A 76 0.83 9.65 -3.91
CA MET A 76 0.95 8.24 -3.56
C MET A 76 0.45 7.39 -4.73
N GLU A 77 1.23 6.38 -5.08
CA GLU A 77 0.88 5.36 -6.07
C GLU A 77 0.90 3.98 -5.41
N LEU A 78 -0.04 3.14 -5.82
CA LEU A 78 -0.23 1.79 -5.32
C LEU A 78 -0.47 0.84 -6.49
N PHE A 79 0.29 -0.25 -6.53
CA PHE A 79 0.16 -1.29 -7.55
C PHE A 79 -0.27 -2.58 -6.87
N ILE A 80 -1.36 -3.18 -7.33
CA ILE A 80 -1.91 -4.42 -6.78
C ILE A 80 -2.05 -5.47 -7.87
N SER A 81 -1.41 -6.62 -7.67
CA SER A 81 -1.45 -7.73 -8.62
C SER A 81 -1.48 -9.08 -7.92
N ASP A 82 -2.01 -10.10 -8.58
CA ASP A 82 -1.83 -11.50 -8.17
C ASP A 82 -0.34 -11.87 -8.21
N THR A 83 0.21 -12.37 -7.11
CA THR A 83 1.66 -12.63 -6.99
C THR A 83 2.14 -13.71 -7.94
N ARG A 84 1.28 -14.68 -8.29
CA ARG A 84 1.67 -15.84 -9.10
C ARG A 84 1.67 -15.52 -10.59
N THR A 85 0.68 -14.77 -11.05
CA THR A 85 0.43 -14.50 -12.47
C THR A 85 0.88 -13.12 -12.91
N GLY A 86 1.06 -12.18 -11.98
CA GLY A 86 1.30 -10.77 -12.28
C GLY A 86 0.08 -10.06 -12.85
N LEU A 87 -1.10 -10.69 -12.84
CA LEU A 87 -2.32 -10.07 -13.32
C LEU A 87 -2.79 -8.99 -12.33
N ASN A 88 -3.06 -7.81 -12.86
CA ASN A 88 -3.48 -6.66 -12.09
C ASN A 88 -4.92 -6.81 -11.54
N LEU A 89 -5.14 -6.35 -10.31
CA LEU A 89 -6.46 -6.33 -9.70
C LEU A 89 -7.06 -4.93 -9.85
N ALA A 90 -8.04 -4.79 -10.73
CA ALA A 90 -8.53 -3.49 -11.22
C ALA A 90 -9.65 -2.86 -10.37
N GLU A 91 -10.32 -3.65 -9.54
CA GLU A 91 -11.46 -3.22 -8.75
C GLU A 91 -11.08 -3.22 -7.27
N ALA A 92 -11.11 -2.03 -6.65
CA ALA A 92 -10.83 -1.89 -5.24
C ALA A 92 -11.61 -0.71 -4.63
N ASP A 93 -11.95 -0.85 -3.36
CA ASP A 93 -12.45 0.22 -2.50
C ASP A 93 -11.36 0.50 -1.46
N LEU A 94 -10.60 1.57 -1.69
CA LEU A 94 -9.40 1.90 -0.94
C LEU A 94 -9.45 3.33 -0.44
N LYS A 95 -9.01 3.50 0.80
CA LYS A 95 -8.83 4.78 1.47
C LYS A 95 -7.41 4.93 1.95
N VAL A 96 -6.94 6.17 2.02
CA VAL A 96 -5.61 6.49 2.53
C VAL A 96 -5.65 7.56 3.62
N ASP A 97 -5.01 7.24 4.73
CA ASP A 97 -4.58 8.20 5.72
C ASP A 97 -3.20 8.72 5.35
N LYS A 98 -3.01 10.04 5.35
CA LYS A 98 -1.76 10.70 4.96
C LYS A 98 -1.09 11.30 6.18
N PHE A 99 0.20 11.05 6.35
CA PHE A 99 1.00 11.55 7.46
C PHE A 99 2.05 12.54 6.97
N TYR A 100 2.33 13.58 7.76
CA TYR A 100 3.44 14.50 7.52
C TYR A 100 4.13 14.92 8.81
N TYR A 101 5.45 14.84 8.83
CA TYR A 101 6.31 15.25 9.93
C TYR A 101 7.43 16.15 9.41
N LYS A 102 7.45 17.38 9.91
CA LYS A 102 8.43 18.41 9.52
C LYS A 102 9.90 18.00 9.74
N ASN A 103 10.17 17.13 10.71
CA ASN A 103 11.54 16.69 11.05
C ASN A 103 11.53 15.41 11.87
N ASP A 104 12.71 14.80 11.99
CA ASP A 104 12.96 13.56 12.72
C ASP A 104 12.50 13.63 14.18
N LYS A 105 12.61 14.79 14.84
CA LYS A 105 12.13 14.95 16.22
C LYS A 105 10.61 14.75 16.32
N LYS A 106 9.83 15.32 15.39
CA LYS A 106 8.38 15.11 15.35
C LYS A 106 8.02 13.69 14.95
N TYR A 107 8.74 13.13 13.98
CA TYR A 107 8.56 11.76 13.54
C TYR A 107 8.82 10.75 14.66
N ASN A 108 9.96 10.84 15.36
CA ASN A 108 10.31 9.94 16.46
C ASN A 108 9.28 9.99 17.60
N LYS A 109 8.74 11.19 17.89
CA LYS A 109 7.64 11.33 18.85
C LYS A 109 6.37 10.60 18.39
N ALA A 110 6.10 10.57 17.10
CA ALA A 110 4.96 9.83 16.53
C ALA A 110 5.21 8.32 16.52
N VAL A 111 6.45 7.87 16.31
CA VAL A 111 6.82 6.46 16.49
C VAL A 111 6.54 6.00 17.92
N GLU A 112 6.86 6.83 18.92
CA GLU A 112 6.61 6.51 20.34
C GLU A 112 5.13 6.60 20.75
N LYS A 113 4.40 7.59 20.23
CA LYS A 113 3.05 7.95 20.71
C LYS A 113 1.91 7.51 19.79
N GLY A 114 2.23 7.02 18.61
CA GLY A 114 1.29 6.77 17.54
C GLY A 114 1.35 7.85 16.45
N PHE A 115 1.12 7.39 15.22
CA PHE A 115 1.04 8.24 14.04
C PHE A 115 -0.30 8.97 14.02
N VAL A 116 -0.27 10.28 13.76
CA VAL A 116 -1.47 11.11 13.67
C VAL A 116 -1.61 11.57 12.22
N PRO A 117 -2.67 11.17 11.50
CA PRO A 117 -2.86 11.57 10.11
C PRO A 117 -3.15 13.07 10.00
N LEU A 118 -2.61 13.67 8.95
CA LEU A 118 -2.93 15.02 8.51
C LEU A 118 -4.24 15.04 7.73
N GLU A 119 -4.44 14.05 6.86
CA GLU A 119 -5.67 13.78 6.13
C GLU A 119 -6.07 12.33 6.39
N THR A 120 -7.37 12.07 6.55
CA THR A 120 -7.91 10.76 6.94
C THR A 120 -8.95 10.33 5.92
N ASP A 121 -9.05 9.03 5.66
CA ASP A 121 -10.09 8.43 4.80
C ASP A 121 -10.17 9.04 3.39
N VAL A 122 -9.05 9.48 2.82
CA VAL A 122 -9.03 10.05 1.47
C VAL A 122 -9.24 8.93 0.46
N GLU A 123 -10.19 9.09 -0.47
CA GLU A 123 -10.42 8.13 -1.54
C GLU A 123 -9.17 7.94 -2.40
N VAL A 124 -8.83 6.67 -2.66
CA VAL A 124 -7.78 6.28 -3.59
C VAL A 124 -8.44 5.91 -4.91
N GLY A 125 -8.10 6.64 -5.98
CA GLY A 125 -8.70 6.44 -7.30
C GLY A 125 -7.89 5.47 -8.16
N GLY A 126 -8.55 4.59 -8.90
CA GLY A 126 -7.90 3.82 -9.96
C GLY A 126 -7.41 4.74 -11.10
N VAL A 127 -6.23 4.45 -11.65
CA VAL A 127 -5.68 5.18 -12.78
C VAL A 127 -6.34 4.69 -14.07
N HIS A 128 -6.93 5.62 -14.80
CA HIS A 128 -7.65 5.27 -16.03
C HIS A 128 -6.70 4.69 -17.08
N GLY A 129 -7.04 3.50 -17.59
CA GLY A 129 -6.24 2.80 -18.61
C GLY A 129 -5.05 2.01 -18.06
N ASP A 130 -4.84 2.00 -16.75
CA ASP A 130 -3.76 1.25 -16.08
C ASP A 130 -4.34 0.40 -14.94
N PRO A 131 -4.91 -0.79 -15.24
CA PRO A 131 -5.54 -1.64 -14.25
C PRO A 131 -4.59 -2.02 -13.12
N GLY A 132 -5.07 -2.02 -11.87
CA GLY A 132 -4.27 -2.34 -10.69
C GLY A 132 -3.33 -1.24 -10.23
N HIS A 133 -3.27 -0.12 -10.94
CA HIS A 133 -2.62 1.10 -10.49
C HIS A 133 -3.66 2.03 -9.85
N TYR A 134 -3.40 2.45 -8.63
CA TYR A 134 -4.22 3.36 -7.86
C TYR A 134 -3.39 4.55 -7.41
N PHE A 135 -4.02 5.72 -7.34
CA PHE A 135 -3.37 6.96 -6.98
C PHE A 135 -4.18 7.72 -5.93
N ALA A 136 -3.48 8.42 -5.04
CA ALA A 136 -4.07 9.48 -4.23
C ALA A 136 -3.17 10.71 -4.28
N ARG A 137 -3.75 11.84 -4.69
CA ARG A 137 -3.00 13.09 -4.79
C ARG A 137 -2.59 13.56 -3.40
N GLN A 138 -1.33 13.94 -3.28
CA GLN A 138 -0.82 14.66 -2.13
C GLN A 138 -0.01 15.85 -2.64
N ILE A 139 -0.45 17.05 -2.27
CA ILE A 139 0.21 18.31 -2.63
C ILE A 139 1.04 18.72 -1.41
N LEU A 140 2.35 18.57 -1.49
CA LEU A 140 3.25 19.00 -0.43
C LEU A 140 4.23 20.04 -0.98
N ALA A 141 4.06 21.28 -0.55
CA ALA A 141 4.96 22.39 -0.85
C ALA A 141 6.16 22.49 0.11
N LYS A 142 6.40 21.48 0.97
CA LYS A 142 7.37 21.56 2.09
C LYS A 142 8.10 20.25 2.30
N THR A 143 9.41 20.33 2.53
CA THR A 143 10.26 19.20 2.85
C THR A 143 9.89 18.55 4.20
N GLY A 144 10.07 17.23 4.33
CA GLY A 144 9.82 16.48 5.55
C GLY A 144 9.80 14.95 5.40
N ILE A 145 9.21 14.29 6.39
CA ILE A 145 8.90 12.85 6.38
C ILE A 145 7.41 12.71 6.12
N TYR A 146 7.06 11.95 5.11
CA TYR A 146 5.69 11.69 4.69
C TYR A 146 5.36 10.21 4.90
N GLY A 147 4.08 9.88 4.90
CA GLY A 147 3.67 8.49 5.02
C GLY A 147 2.22 8.31 4.66
N TYR A 148 1.85 7.05 4.45
CA TYR A 148 0.53 6.65 4.03
C TYR A 148 0.14 5.40 4.76
N HIS A 149 -1.14 5.30 5.09
CA HIS A 149 -1.75 4.07 5.56
C HIS A 149 -2.98 3.83 4.70
N VAL A 150 -2.85 2.88 3.78
CA VAL A 150 -3.93 2.47 2.89
C VAL A 150 -4.69 1.33 3.53
N THR A 151 -6.00 1.50 3.61
CA THR A 151 -6.94 0.48 4.12
C THR A 151 -8.08 0.29 3.14
N GLY A 152 -8.69 -0.89 3.15
CA GLY A 152 -9.86 -1.17 2.33
C GLY A 152 -9.86 -2.60 1.81
N THR A 153 -10.42 -2.81 0.62
CA THR A 153 -10.52 -4.12 -0.02
C THR A 153 -10.22 -4.04 -1.50
N VAL A 154 -9.59 -5.09 -2.03
CA VAL A 154 -9.45 -5.29 -3.48
C VAL A 154 -10.23 -6.54 -3.89
N ASP A 155 -11.00 -6.44 -4.97
CA ASP A 155 -11.70 -7.58 -5.54
C ASP A 155 -10.71 -8.49 -6.28
N TYR A 156 -10.65 -9.75 -5.86
CA TYR A 156 -9.86 -10.78 -6.53
C TYR A 156 -10.70 -11.45 -7.63
N PHE A 157 -10.73 -10.82 -8.81
CA PHE A 157 -11.35 -11.33 -10.04
C PHE A 157 -12.83 -11.76 -9.88
N GLY A 158 -13.61 -11.02 -9.10
CA GLY A 158 -15.02 -11.27 -8.80
C GLY A 158 -15.27 -12.43 -7.84
N VAL A 159 -14.21 -13.00 -7.25
CA VAL A 159 -14.30 -14.20 -6.42
C VAL A 159 -14.35 -13.87 -4.93
N LYS A 160 -13.59 -12.86 -4.51
CA LYS A 160 -13.40 -12.53 -3.09
C LYS A 160 -12.79 -11.14 -2.90
N ASP A 161 -13.33 -10.40 -1.95
CA ASP A 161 -12.69 -9.20 -1.42
C ASP A 161 -11.51 -9.56 -0.51
N VAL A 162 -10.33 -9.07 -0.85
CA VAL A 162 -9.10 -9.24 -0.08
C VAL A 162 -8.85 -7.96 0.72
N PRO A 163 -8.81 -8.01 2.06
CA PRO A 163 -8.54 -6.84 2.87
C PRO A 163 -7.11 -6.35 2.66
N ILE A 164 -6.97 -5.05 2.47
CA ILE A 164 -5.71 -4.33 2.35
C ILE A 164 -5.51 -3.50 3.62
N ASP A 165 -4.32 -3.65 4.22
CA ASP A 165 -3.83 -2.82 5.32
C ASP A 165 -2.31 -2.71 5.16
N VAL A 166 -1.87 -1.61 4.55
CA VAL A 166 -0.47 -1.34 4.26
C VAL A 166 -0.11 0.07 4.69
N LYS A 167 1.02 0.19 5.39
CA LYS A 167 1.55 1.47 5.85
C LYS A 167 2.97 1.64 5.36
N ALA A 168 3.24 2.75 4.69
CA ALA A 168 4.59 3.14 4.26
C ALA A 168 4.94 4.50 4.83
N ILE A 169 6.19 4.65 5.26
CA ILE A 169 6.78 5.92 5.66
C ILE A 169 7.96 6.19 4.75
N CYS A 170 8.09 7.44 4.36
CA CYS A 170 8.95 7.90 3.31
C CYS A 170 9.59 9.21 3.77
N ARG A 171 10.84 9.44 3.42
CA ARG A 171 11.57 10.63 3.82
C ARG A 171 12.04 11.31 2.55
N ASP A 172 11.84 12.62 2.46
CA ASP A 172 12.45 13.38 1.35
C ASP A 172 13.94 13.08 1.37
N ALA A 173 14.49 12.68 0.22
CA ALA A 173 15.92 12.52 0.09
C ALA A 173 16.56 13.81 0.61
N PRO A 174 17.45 13.74 1.62
CA PRO A 174 18.12 14.94 2.11
C PRO A 174 18.74 15.62 0.91
N ASP A 175 18.47 16.91 0.76
CA ASP A 175 19.13 17.74 -0.24
C ASP A 175 20.63 17.45 -0.12
N GLY A 176 21.19 16.80 -1.14
CA GLY A 176 22.61 16.47 -1.17
C GLY A 176 23.38 17.76 -0.94
N GLY A 177 24.07 17.84 0.20
CA GLY A 177 25.04 18.87 0.47
C GLY A 177 26.18 18.86 -0.53
#